data_AF-A0A3F2S1R4-F1
#
_entry.id   AF-A0A3F2S1R4-F1
#
_cell.length_a   1.000
_cell.length_b   1.000
_cell.length_c   1.000
_cell.angle_alpha   90.00
_cell.angle_beta   90.00
_cell.angle_gamma   90.00
#
_symmetry.space_group_name_H-M   'P 1'
#
loop_
_entity.id
_entity.type
_entity.pdbx_description
1 polymer ?
#
loop_
_entity_poly.entity_id
_entity_poly.type
_entity_poly.pdbx_seq_one_letter_code
_entity_poly.pdbx_strand_id
1 'polypeptide(L)'
;MMLKQALRGVRVRPTVAASASRRLMLAVDASATTSATEASSVLSKVGRDIALKVVPRGERRALRKAAKHSTDGAEVKVVRTSSLPARISFALLASSISGSILWHFLDDGIKSKVTGALSSTFLGDVYVFVAKKVEETVKPFTDPSRLKLLPDWPIPQVPADTPPVPVLVLDLEDTLVHSEWSRKHGWRHAKRPGVDEFLETLCQYYEIVIFSQNYGAEEIVQKLDPKQCALHILSRDATRYLNGAHVKDLSSLNRDLQQVVILDDDPAAYQLQPENAIPVKPFTNGRDRDDHELKDLIPFLKALASERVPDFRNVIGEFRDEDGVVRDLASKYGARVHQLEMQKQQQKKKGFGGFVRGRLSHHPSSSQGGVAAGGISGGPHV
;
A
#
# COMPACT_ATOMS: atom_id res chain seq x y z
N MET A 1 -69.06 37.80 25.08
CA MET A 1 -69.43 38.54 23.85
C MET A 1 -68.32 38.26 22.85
N MET A 2 -68.52 37.32 21.90
CA MET A 2 -69.16 37.55 20.59
C MET A 2 -68.34 38.57 19.80
N LEU A 3 -67.68 38.28 18.67
CA LEU A 3 -68.18 37.63 17.44
C LEU A 3 -66.93 37.32 16.57
N LYS A 4 -66.59 36.06 16.21
CA LYS A 4 -67.04 35.26 15.06
C LYS A 4 -66.81 35.88 13.66
N GLN A 5 -65.98 35.15 12.90
CA GLN A 5 -66.19 34.64 11.53
C GLN A 5 -66.39 35.61 10.35
N ALA A 6 -65.45 35.53 9.39
CA ALA A 6 -65.69 35.53 7.95
C ALA A 6 -64.32 35.38 7.23
N LEU A 7 -64.08 34.65 6.14
CA LEU A 7 -64.85 33.79 5.23
C LEU A 7 -63.82 33.05 4.34
N ARG A 8 -64.07 31.76 4.06
CA ARG A 8 -63.82 31.02 2.79
C ARG A 8 -62.38 31.02 2.23
N GLY A 9 -61.66 29.89 2.08
CA GLY A 9 -62.08 28.56 1.70
C GLY A 9 -61.45 28.20 0.35
N VAL A 10 -60.27 27.56 0.35
CA VAL A 10 -59.77 26.75 -0.79
C VAL A 10 -59.00 25.56 -0.23
N ARG A 11 -59.68 24.41 -0.17
CA ARG A 11 -59.11 23.10 0.15
C ARG A 11 -58.96 22.38 -1.18
N VAL A 12 -57.75 22.34 -1.73
CA VAL A 12 -57.48 21.61 -2.98
C VAL A 12 -57.43 20.12 -2.65
N ARG A 13 -58.38 19.36 -3.18
CA ARG A 13 -58.42 17.89 -3.13
C ARG A 13 -57.37 17.32 -4.09
N PRO A 14 -56.79 16.13 -3.80
CA PRO A 14 -55.94 15.44 -4.75
C PRO A 14 -56.82 14.84 -5.86
N THR A 15 -56.56 15.24 -7.11
CA THR A 15 -57.20 14.65 -8.29
C THR A 15 -56.43 13.41 -8.71
N VAL A 16 -57.13 12.28 -8.70
CA VAL A 16 -56.72 11.03 -9.32
C VAL A 16 -56.83 11.23 -10.84
N ALA A 17 -55.73 11.11 -11.57
CA ALA A 17 -55.75 11.15 -13.03
C ALA A 17 -54.78 10.11 -13.61
N ALA A 18 -55.40 9.16 -14.28
CA ALA A 18 -54.93 8.18 -15.25
C ALA A 18 -53.49 8.30 -15.78
N SER A 19 -52.81 7.15 -15.77
CA SER A 19 -51.57 6.88 -16.49
C SER A 19 -51.71 7.13 -17.98
N ALA A 20 -50.97 8.11 -18.48
CA ALA A 20 -50.73 8.29 -19.91
C ALA A 20 -49.21 8.29 -20.13
N SER A 21 -48.64 7.11 -20.37
CA SER A 21 -47.26 6.95 -20.81
C SER A 21 -47.07 7.61 -22.18
N ARG A 22 -46.48 8.82 -22.18
CA ARG A 22 -45.90 9.39 -23.40
C ARG A 22 -44.56 8.72 -23.67
N ARG A 23 -44.54 7.96 -24.77
CA ARG A 23 -43.34 7.56 -25.52
C ARG A 23 -42.47 8.80 -25.76
N LEU A 24 -41.27 8.80 -25.18
CA LEU A 24 -40.15 9.57 -25.71
C LEU A 24 -39.30 8.59 -26.54
N MET A 25 -39.29 8.80 -27.85
CA MET A 25 -38.35 8.17 -28.76
C MET A 25 -36.95 8.65 -28.42
N LEU A 26 -36.05 7.72 -28.09
CA LEU A 26 -34.62 7.87 -28.31
C LEU A 26 -34.22 6.83 -29.34
N ALA A 27 -33.69 7.33 -30.46
CA ALA A 27 -33.11 6.56 -31.53
C ALA A 27 -31.90 5.77 -30.99
N VAL A 28 -31.95 4.45 -31.15
CA VAL A 28 -30.80 3.57 -30.99
C VAL A 28 -30.44 3.11 -32.40
N ASP A 29 -29.22 3.42 -32.81
CA ASP A 29 -28.64 2.98 -34.07
C ASP A 29 -28.67 1.45 -34.19
N ALA A 30 -29.07 1.01 -35.38
CA ALA A 30 -29.26 -0.37 -35.75
C ALA A 30 -27.92 -1.05 -36.07
N SER A 31 -27.37 -1.84 -35.14
CA SER A 31 -26.35 -2.85 -35.47
C SER A 31 -26.25 -4.01 -34.44
N ALA A 32 -27.38 -4.46 -33.88
CA ALA A 32 -27.36 -5.53 -32.88
C ALA A 32 -28.56 -6.50 -32.97
N THR A 33 -29.01 -6.85 -34.18
CA THR A 33 -30.17 -7.74 -34.40
C THR A 33 -29.85 -9.07 -35.08
N THR A 34 -28.66 -9.63 -34.86
CA THR A 34 -28.30 -10.95 -35.42
C THR A 34 -28.02 -12.06 -34.40
N SER A 35 -28.06 -11.81 -33.09
CA SER A 35 -27.71 -12.83 -32.07
C SER A 35 -28.87 -13.32 -31.19
N ALA A 36 -30.07 -12.72 -31.27
CA ALA A 36 -31.22 -13.11 -30.45
C ALA A 36 -32.06 -14.25 -31.06
N THR A 37 -31.95 -14.49 -32.37
CA THR A 37 -32.73 -15.52 -33.09
C THR A 37 -32.13 -16.92 -32.95
N GLU A 38 -30.81 -17.06 -32.80
CA GLU A 38 -30.16 -18.38 -32.65
C GLU A 38 -30.37 -18.98 -31.25
N ALA A 39 -30.36 -18.15 -30.19
CA ALA A 39 -30.54 -18.60 -28.81
C ALA A 39 -31.96 -19.13 -28.50
N SER A 40 -32.97 -18.69 -29.24
CA SER A 40 -34.36 -19.17 -29.10
C SER A 40 -34.57 -20.56 -29.75
N SER A 41 -33.77 -20.92 -30.75
CA SER A 41 -33.92 -22.18 -31.50
C SER A 41 -33.40 -23.41 -30.76
N VAL A 42 -32.50 -23.23 -29.78
CA VAL A 42 -31.90 -24.32 -28.99
C VAL A 42 -32.78 -24.68 -27.79
N LEU A 43 -33.50 -23.70 -27.23
CA LEU A 43 -34.40 -23.89 -26.07
C LEU A 43 -35.76 -24.52 -26.44
N SER A 44 -36.15 -24.55 -27.72
CA SER A 44 -37.40 -25.16 -28.17
C SER A 44 -37.32 -26.68 -28.43
N LYS A 45 -36.12 -27.28 -28.35
CA LYS A 45 -35.91 -28.73 -28.63
C LYS A 45 -35.71 -29.62 -27.39
N VAL A 46 -35.82 -29.09 -26.18
CA VAL A 46 -35.83 -29.92 -24.96
C VAL A 46 -37.27 -30.20 -24.56
N GLY A 47 -37.78 -31.33 -25.04
CA GLY A 47 -39.16 -31.77 -24.87
C GLY A 47 -39.62 -31.78 -23.42
N ARG A 48 -40.72 -31.07 -23.15
CA ARG A 48 -41.66 -31.44 -22.09
C ARG A 48 -42.65 -32.40 -22.72
N ASP A 49 -42.65 -33.64 -22.23
CA ASP A 49 -43.80 -34.54 -22.08
C ASP A 49 -43.27 -35.96 -21.85
N ILE A 50 -42.79 -36.23 -20.63
CA ILE A 50 -42.54 -37.60 -20.17
C ILE A 50 -43.65 -37.93 -19.17
N ALA A 51 -44.56 -38.83 -19.56
CA ALA A 51 -45.60 -39.32 -18.66
C ALA A 51 -44.95 -40.05 -17.47
N LEU A 52 -45.10 -39.49 -16.27
CA LEU A 52 -44.60 -40.09 -15.04
C LEU A 52 -45.39 -41.37 -14.72
N LYS A 53 -44.75 -42.53 -14.90
CA LYS A 53 -45.32 -43.82 -14.51
C LYS A 53 -45.37 -43.90 -12.97
N VAL A 54 -46.57 -43.92 -12.40
CA VAL A 54 -46.77 -43.99 -10.95
C VAL A 54 -46.43 -45.40 -10.46
N VAL A 55 -45.22 -45.59 -9.93
CA VAL A 55 -44.77 -46.85 -9.32
C VAL A 55 -45.47 -47.04 -7.96
N PRO A 56 -46.14 -48.17 -7.67
CA PRO A 56 -46.78 -48.43 -6.37
C PRO A 56 -45.81 -48.33 -5.18
N ARG A 57 -46.32 -47.88 -4.02
CA ARG A 57 -45.48 -47.61 -2.82
C ARG A 57 -44.72 -48.84 -2.31
N GLY A 58 -45.25 -50.05 -2.49
CA GLY A 58 -44.60 -51.30 -2.10
C GLY A 58 -43.31 -51.57 -2.87
N GLU A 59 -43.33 -51.30 -4.18
CA GLU A 59 -42.22 -51.53 -5.10
C GLU A 59 -41.07 -50.54 -4.86
N ARG A 60 -41.41 -49.28 -4.54
CA ARG A 60 -40.42 -48.27 -4.09
C ARG A 60 -39.73 -48.67 -2.79
N ARG A 61 -40.42 -49.38 -1.90
CA ARG A 61 -39.88 -49.83 -0.61
C ARG A 61 -38.96 -51.03 -0.77
N ALA A 62 -39.25 -51.92 -1.72
CA ALA A 62 -38.39 -53.03 -2.09
C ALA A 62 -37.08 -52.55 -2.76
N LEU A 63 -37.18 -51.61 -3.72
CA LEU A 63 -36.01 -50.99 -4.37
C LEU A 63 -35.11 -50.24 -3.37
N ARG A 64 -35.69 -49.56 -2.37
CA ARG A 64 -34.91 -48.92 -1.30
C ARG A 64 -34.21 -49.91 -0.36
N LYS A 65 -34.80 -51.08 -0.10
CA LYS A 65 -34.14 -52.14 0.67
C LYS A 65 -33.02 -52.79 -0.14
N ALA A 66 -33.23 -53.04 -1.43
CA ALA A 66 -32.20 -53.56 -2.33
C ALA A 66 -31.00 -52.61 -2.44
N ALA A 67 -31.24 -51.31 -2.57
CA ALA A 67 -30.19 -50.28 -2.63
C ALA A 67 -29.42 -50.08 -1.30
N LYS A 68 -30.02 -50.43 -0.15
CA LYS A 68 -29.33 -50.41 1.15
C LYS A 68 -28.45 -51.63 1.39
N HIS A 69 -28.73 -52.75 0.74
CA HIS A 69 -27.90 -53.96 0.82
C HIS A 69 -26.74 -53.98 -0.19
N SER A 70 -26.70 -53.04 -1.15
CA SER A 70 -25.60 -52.92 -2.12
C SER A 70 -24.44 -52.03 -1.65
N THR A 71 -24.52 -51.42 -0.46
CA THR A 71 -23.55 -50.42 0.04
C THR A 71 -22.49 -50.94 1.03
N ASP A 72 -22.41 -52.26 1.27
CA ASP A 72 -21.43 -52.82 2.22
C ASP A 72 -20.19 -53.44 1.56
N GLY A 73 -19.82 -53.06 0.33
CA GLY A 73 -18.63 -53.65 -0.29
C GLY A 73 -18.17 -53.10 -1.64
N ALA A 74 -18.20 -51.78 -1.86
CA ALA A 74 -17.68 -51.20 -3.11
C ALA A 74 -16.57 -50.17 -2.85
N GLU A 75 -15.35 -50.59 -3.20
CA GLU A 75 -14.16 -49.75 -3.34
C GLU A 75 -14.46 -48.53 -4.22
N VAL A 76 -14.24 -47.32 -3.69
CA VAL A 76 -14.51 -46.06 -4.41
C VAL A 76 -13.46 -45.88 -5.50
N LYS A 77 -13.76 -46.35 -6.71
CA LYS A 77 -12.99 -45.99 -7.90
C LYS A 77 -13.37 -44.56 -8.30
N VAL A 78 -12.53 -43.59 -7.92
CA VAL A 78 -12.65 -42.20 -8.39
C VAL A 78 -12.43 -42.20 -9.90
N VAL A 79 -13.51 -42.19 -10.67
CA VAL A 79 -13.45 -42.01 -12.12
C VAL A 79 -13.19 -40.53 -12.38
N ARG A 80 -11.92 -40.18 -12.66
CA ARG A 80 -11.55 -38.90 -13.27
C ARG A 80 -12.08 -38.86 -14.70
N THR A 81 -13.32 -38.38 -14.90
CA THR A 81 -13.79 -38.02 -16.24
C THR A 81 -13.53 -36.53 -16.47
N SER A 82 -12.32 -36.17 -16.91
CA SER A 82 -12.13 -34.86 -17.55
C SER A 82 -12.55 -35.00 -19.02
N SER A 83 -13.84 -35.18 -19.27
CA SER A 83 -14.35 -35.21 -20.64
C SER A 83 -14.24 -33.79 -21.21
N LEU A 84 -13.71 -33.70 -22.44
CA LEU A 84 -13.56 -32.45 -23.20
C LEU A 84 -14.79 -31.51 -23.10
N PRO A 85 -16.05 -32.00 -23.13
CA PRO A 85 -17.23 -31.15 -23.00
C PRO A 85 -17.34 -30.43 -21.66
N ALA A 86 -16.99 -31.10 -20.54
CA ALA A 86 -17.02 -30.47 -19.22
C ALA A 86 -15.98 -29.35 -19.10
N ARG A 87 -14.82 -29.51 -19.75
CA ARG A 87 -13.78 -28.48 -19.82
C ARG A 87 -14.24 -27.28 -20.67
N ILE A 88 -14.92 -27.54 -21.78
CA ILE A 88 -15.49 -26.49 -22.65
C ILE A 88 -16.62 -25.73 -21.94
N SER A 89 -17.53 -26.43 -21.25
CA SER A 89 -18.61 -25.80 -20.49
C SER A 89 -18.09 -24.94 -19.34
N PHE A 90 -17.07 -25.41 -18.61
CA PHE A 90 -16.43 -24.63 -17.56
C PHE A 90 -15.67 -23.43 -18.12
N ALA A 91 -14.98 -23.58 -19.26
CA ALA A 91 -14.27 -22.50 -19.93
C ALA A 91 -15.22 -21.42 -20.48
N LEU A 92 -16.35 -21.81 -21.07
CA LEU A 92 -17.39 -20.87 -21.54
C LEU A 92 -18.05 -20.11 -20.38
N LEU A 93 -18.22 -20.78 -19.24
CA LEU A 93 -18.73 -20.15 -18.02
C LEU A 93 -17.72 -19.15 -17.45
N ALA A 94 -16.43 -19.52 -17.41
CA ALA A 94 -15.33 -18.66 -16.98
C ALA A 94 -15.08 -17.46 -17.92
N SER A 95 -15.31 -17.64 -19.24
CA SER A 95 -15.21 -16.59 -20.26
C SER A 95 -16.46 -15.71 -20.37
N SER A 96 -17.47 -15.91 -19.52
CA SER A 96 -18.57 -14.95 -19.38
C SER A 96 -18.17 -13.85 -18.39
N ILE A 97 -18.82 -12.67 -18.47
CA ILE A 97 -18.61 -11.56 -17.52
C ILE A 97 -18.81 -12.05 -16.07
N SER A 98 -19.82 -12.89 -15.83
CA SER A 98 -20.07 -13.51 -14.52
C SER A 98 -18.96 -14.48 -14.08
N GLY A 99 -18.36 -15.22 -15.01
CA GLY A 99 -17.23 -16.11 -14.73
C GLY A 99 -15.94 -15.37 -14.41
N SER A 100 -15.74 -14.21 -15.02
CA SER A 100 -14.58 -13.35 -14.75
C SER A 100 -14.66 -12.64 -13.39
N ILE A 101 -15.87 -12.30 -12.93
CA ILE A 101 -16.08 -11.84 -11.54
C ILE A 101 -15.78 -12.98 -10.56
N LEU A 102 -16.25 -14.20 -10.85
CA LEU A 102 -15.97 -15.38 -10.01
C LEU A 102 -14.47 -15.73 -10.00
N TRP A 103 -13.74 -15.45 -11.09
CA TRP A 103 -12.30 -15.67 -11.25
C TRP A 103 -11.44 -14.91 -10.21
N HIS A 104 -11.84 -13.70 -9.84
CA HIS A 104 -11.13 -12.94 -8.81
C HIS A 104 -11.22 -13.59 -7.42
N PHE A 105 -12.25 -14.40 -7.16
CA PHE A 105 -12.44 -15.14 -5.91
C PHE A 105 -11.87 -16.57 -5.95
N LEU A 106 -11.31 -16.99 -7.10
CA LEU A 106 -10.65 -18.29 -7.22
C LEU A 106 -9.22 -18.24 -6.68
N ASP A 107 -8.80 -19.35 -6.11
CA ASP A 107 -7.46 -19.53 -5.54
C ASP A 107 -6.38 -19.65 -6.64
N ASP A 108 -5.17 -19.17 -6.39
CA ASP A 108 -4.11 -19.03 -7.42
C ASP A 108 -3.62 -20.39 -7.95
N GLY A 109 -3.72 -21.43 -7.14
CA GLY A 109 -3.47 -22.82 -7.56
C GLY A 109 -4.52 -23.38 -8.53
N ILE A 110 -5.73 -22.80 -8.57
CA ILE A 110 -6.79 -23.18 -9.52
C ILE A 110 -6.64 -22.35 -10.80
N LYS A 111 -6.33 -21.06 -10.67
CA LYS A 111 -6.08 -20.17 -11.80
C LYS A 111 -4.99 -20.73 -12.72
N SER A 112 -3.84 -21.13 -12.15
CA SER A 112 -2.69 -21.68 -12.89
C SER A 112 -2.99 -22.99 -13.64
N LYS A 113 -3.81 -23.87 -13.07
CA LYS A 113 -4.23 -25.13 -13.72
C LYS A 113 -5.19 -24.91 -14.87
N VAL A 114 -6.09 -23.93 -14.74
CA VAL A 114 -7.06 -23.59 -15.78
C VAL A 114 -6.39 -22.84 -16.92
N THR A 115 -5.50 -21.88 -16.63
CA THR A 115 -4.72 -21.17 -17.66
C THR A 115 -3.78 -22.11 -18.42
N GLY A 116 -3.07 -23.01 -17.73
CA GLY A 116 -2.20 -24.00 -18.38
C GLY A 116 -2.95 -25.02 -19.25
N ALA A 117 -4.23 -25.30 -18.93
CA ALA A 117 -5.08 -26.18 -19.72
C ALA A 117 -5.69 -25.49 -20.95
N LEU A 118 -5.82 -24.17 -20.94
CA LEU A 118 -6.49 -23.39 -21.99
C LEU A 118 -5.50 -22.67 -22.92
N SER A 119 -4.27 -22.38 -22.47
CA SER A 119 -3.29 -21.55 -23.18
C SER A 119 -2.87 -22.05 -24.57
N SER A 120 -3.02 -23.35 -24.86
CA SER A 120 -2.68 -23.95 -26.17
C SER A 120 -3.88 -24.06 -27.14
N THR A 121 -5.06 -23.59 -26.73
CA THR A 121 -6.30 -23.73 -27.50
C THR A 121 -6.83 -22.35 -27.89
N PHE A 122 -7.61 -22.27 -28.97
CA PHE A 122 -8.40 -21.08 -29.34
C PHE A 122 -9.24 -20.51 -28.18
N LEU A 123 -9.68 -21.37 -27.25
CA LEU A 123 -10.38 -20.97 -26.02
C LEU A 123 -9.49 -20.22 -25.03
N GLY A 124 -8.17 -20.45 -25.05
CA GLY A 124 -7.19 -19.65 -24.33
C GLY A 124 -7.14 -18.22 -24.84
N ASP A 125 -7.17 -18.02 -26.16
CA ASP A 125 -7.22 -16.69 -26.77
C ASP A 125 -8.53 -15.95 -26.42
N VAL A 126 -9.66 -16.65 -26.47
CA VAL A 126 -10.97 -16.12 -26.03
C VAL A 126 -10.95 -15.76 -24.55
N TYR A 127 -10.34 -16.61 -23.71
CA TYR A 127 -10.20 -16.35 -22.28
C TYR A 127 -9.31 -15.12 -22.01
N VAL A 128 -8.16 -15.00 -22.67
CA VAL A 128 -7.27 -13.83 -22.56
C VAL A 128 -8.00 -12.57 -23.02
N PHE A 129 -8.79 -12.63 -24.09
CA PHE A 129 -9.61 -11.52 -24.56
C PHE A 129 -10.65 -11.09 -23.52
N VAL A 130 -11.39 -12.03 -22.92
CA VAL A 130 -12.40 -11.73 -21.90
C VAL A 130 -11.74 -11.20 -20.62
N ALA A 131 -10.64 -11.80 -20.18
CA ALA A 131 -9.89 -11.34 -19.02
C ALA A 131 -9.42 -9.89 -19.22
N LYS A 132 -8.87 -9.57 -20.40
CA LYS A 132 -8.50 -8.21 -20.77
C LYS A 132 -9.71 -7.25 -20.77
N LYS A 133 -10.87 -7.71 -21.25
CA LYS A 133 -12.11 -6.90 -21.27
C LYS A 133 -12.62 -6.60 -19.85
N VAL A 134 -12.53 -7.57 -18.95
CA VAL A 134 -12.91 -7.42 -17.54
C VAL A 134 -11.92 -6.50 -16.84
N GLU A 135 -10.62 -6.69 -17.07
CA GLU A 135 -9.58 -5.79 -16.57
C GLU A 135 -9.83 -4.35 -17.04
N GLU A 136 -10.09 -4.12 -18.33
CA GLU A 136 -10.47 -2.81 -18.87
C GLU A 136 -11.73 -2.21 -18.21
N THR A 137 -12.69 -3.05 -17.85
CA THR A 137 -13.95 -2.61 -17.20
C THR A 137 -13.74 -2.28 -15.72
N VAL A 138 -12.81 -2.97 -15.05
CA VAL A 138 -12.51 -2.82 -13.62
C VAL A 138 -11.46 -1.73 -13.36
N LYS A 139 -10.56 -1.46 -14.32
CA LYS A 139 -9.50 -0.45 -14.24
C LYS A 139 -9.95 0.91 -13.70
N PRO A 140 -11.07 1.50 -14.13
CA PRO A 140 -11.54 2.78 -13.59
C PRO A 140 -11.87 2.76 -12.09
N PHE A 141 -12.06 1.58 -11.49
CA PHE A 141 -12.34 1.40 -10.06
C PHE A 141 -11.10 1.02 -9.25
N THR A 142 -10.02 0.57 -9.91
CA THR A 142 -8.80 0.08 -9.24
C THR A 142 -7.59 0.98 -9.44
N ASP A 143 -7.51 1.68 -10.57
CA ASP A 143 -6.41 2.60 -10.86
C ASP A 143 -6.68 3.97 -10.22
N PRO A 144 -5.62 4.73 -9.89
CA PRO A 144 -5.78 6.04 -9.29
C PRO A 144 -6.55 6.99 -10.20
N SER A 145 -7.21 7.99 -9.60
CA SER A 145 -8.04 8.99 -10.29
C SER A 145 -7.32 9.74 -11.41
N ARG A 146 -5.98 9.78 -11.37
CA ARG A 146 -5.12 10.41 -12.36
C ARG A 146 -3.79 9.67 -12.50
N LEU A 147 -3.23 9.68 -13.72
CA LEU A 147 -1.94 9.03 -14.03
C LEU A 147 -0.74 9.74 -13.39
N LYS A 148 -0.75 11.08 -13.41
CA LYS A 148 0.24 11.92 -12.72
C LYS A 148 -0.41 12.50 -11.48
N LEU A 149 0.06 12.09 -10.32
CA LEU A 149 -0.44 12.57 -9.04
C LEU A 149 0.05 14.00 -8.80
N LEU A 150 1.34 14.30 -8.98
CA LEU A 150 1.84 15.67 -8.76
C LEU A 150 2.03 16.44 -10.07
N PRO A 151 1.88 17.78 -10.06
CA PRO A 151 2.19 18.61 -11.22
C PRO A 151 3.67 18.49 -11.60
N ASP A 152 3.99 18.86 -12.84
CA ASP A 152 5.39 18.93 -13.29
C ASP A 152 6.15 20.00 -12.47
N TRP A 153 7.41 19.71 -12.13
CA TRP A 153 8.29 20.68 -11.49
C TRP A 153 8.89 21.63 -12.54
N PRO A 154 9.04 22.93 -12.28
CA PRO A 154 8.72 23.66 -11.04
C PRO A 154 7.23 23.96 -10.89
N ILE A 155 6.74 23.88 -9.65
CA ILE A 155 5.35 24.26 -9.31
C ILE A 155 5.18 25.76 -9.61
N PRO A 156 4.03 26.26 -10.11
CA PRO A 156 3.86 27.66 -10.52
C PRO A 156 4.21 28.73 -9.48
N GLN A 157 4.27 28.37 -8.21
CA GLN A 157 4.59 29.25 -7.08
C GLN A 157 6.10 29.33 -6.78
N VAL A 158 6.91 28.47 -7.41
CA VAL A 158 8.36 28.35 -7.19
C VAL A 158 9.11 28.94 -8.39
N PRO A 159 10.17 29.74 -8.18
CA PRO A 159 10.98 30.27 -9.28
C PRO A 159 11.49 29.16 -10.20
N ALA A 160 11.46 29.40 -11.51
CA ALA A 160 11.73 28.37 -12.51
C ALA A 160 13.14 27.74 -12.42
N ASP A 161 14.10 28.48 -11.87
CA ASP A 161 15.50 28.04 -11.73
C ASP A 161 15.73 27.17 -10.48
N THR A 162 14.70 26.93 -9.67
CA THR A 162 14.83 26.13 -8.45
C THR A 162 14.94 24.65 -8.82
N PRO A 163 16.02 23.94 -8.43
CA PRO A 163 16.12 22.52 -8.70
C PRO A 163 15.02 21.73 -7.95
N PRO A 164 14.61 20.56 -8.47
CA PRO A 164 13.69 19.68 -7.76
C PRO A 164 14.24 19.34 -6.38
N VAL A 165 13.42 19.53 -5.35
CA VAL A 165 13.75 19.11 -3.99
C VAL A 165 13.34 17.64 -3.79
N PRO A 166 13.99 16.92 -2.87
CA PRO A 166 13.56 15.56 -2.52
C PRO A 166 12.13 15.55 -1.96
N VAL A 167 11.46 14.41 -2.06
CA VAL A 167 10.03 14.27 -1.71
C VAL A 167 9.88 13.38 -0.48
N LEU A 168 9.12 13.88 0.48
CA LEU A 168 8.75 13.15 1.70
C LEU A 168 7.25 12.87 1.66
N VAL A 169 6.90 11.61 1.42
CA VAL A 169 5.52 11.13 1.45
C VAL A 169 5.20 10.69 2.87
N LEU A 170 4.16 11.27 3.45
CA LEU A 170 3.72 10.96 4.82
C LEU A 170 2.33 10.35 4.77
N ASP A 171 2.16 9.19 5.37
CA ASP A 171 0.82 8.73 5.72
C ASP A 171 0.19 9.62 6.81
N LEU A 172 -1.14 9.63 6.90
CA LEU A 172 -1.87 10.45 7.85
C LEU A 172 -2.34 9.64 9.07
N GLU A 173 -3.09 8.58 8.82
CA GLU A 173 -3.75 7.75 9.83
C GLU A 173 -2.75 6.88 10.60
N ASP A 174 -2.72 6.96 11.92
CA ASP A 174 -1.77 6.22 12.78
C ASP A 174 -0.28 6.49 12.48
N THR A 175 0.05 7.35 11.50
CA THR A 175 1.39 7.91 11.28
C THR A 175 1.54 9.30 11.90
N LEU A 176 0.69 10.28 11.53
CA LEU A 176 0.74 11.66 12.04
C LEU A 176 -0.37 11.95 13.07
N VAL A 177 -1.54 11.31 12.90
CA VAL A 177 -2.70 11.49 13.77
C VAL A 177 -3.39 10.16 14.05
N HIS A 178 -3.90 9.99 15.26
CA HIS A 178 -4.76 8.87 15.61
C HIS A 178 -6.22 9.29 15.58
N SER A 179 -7.09 8.50 14.94
CA SER A 179 -8.52 8.79 14.81
C SER A 179 -9.36 7.83 15.64
N GLU A 180 -10.14 8.34 16.58
CA GLU A 180 -11.05 7.56 17.42
C GLU A 180 -12.50 8.05 17.23
N TRP A 181 -13.45 7.13 17.10
CA TRP A 181 -14.88 7.45 17.08
C TRP A 181 -15.55 7.14 18.41
N SER A 182 -16.37 8.08 18.91
CA SER A 182 -17.21 7.86 20.08
C SER A 182 -18.64 8.30 19.83
N ARG A 183 -19.62 7.61 20.44
CA ARG A 183 -21.06 7.98 20.33
C ARG A 183 -21.37 9.42 20.77
N LYS A 184 -20.63 9.93 21.76
CA LYS A 184 -20.87 11.24 22.36
C LYS A 184 -20.27 12.39 21.54
N HIS A 185 -19.11 12.17 20.93
CA HIS A 185 -18.33 13.24 20.29
C HIS A 185 -18.07 13.01 18.80
N GLY A 186 -18.51 11.89 18.23
CA GLY A 186 -18.18 11.50 16.86
C GLY A 186 -16.70 11.18 16.69
N TRP A 187 -16.19 11.47 15.50
CA TRP A 187 -14.77 11.36 15.15
C TRP A 187 -13.94 12.41 15.89
N ARG A 188 -12.83 11.97 16.48
CA ARG A 188 -11.83 12.82 17.12
C ARG A 188 -10.45 12.40 16.65
N HIS A 189 -9.62 13.39 16.35
CA HIS A 189 -8.25 13.18 15.90
C HIS A 189 -7.29 13.66 16.99
N ALA A 190 -6.36 12.81 17.39
CA ALA A 190 -5.29 13.13 18.31
C ALA A 190 -3.98 13.30 17.53
N LYS A 191 -3.30 14.44 17.71
CA LYS A 191 -1.98 14.68 17.12
C LYS A 191 -0.94 13.76 17.76
N ARG A 192 -0.11 13.12 16.93
CA ARG A 192 1.08 12.42 17.39
C ARG A 192 2.07 13.43 17.98
N PRO A 193 2.69 13.15 19.14
CA PRO A 193 3.69 14.04 19.71
C PRO A 193 4.81 14.36 18.70
N GLY A 194 5.24 15.63 18.66
CA GLY A 194 6.32 16.08 17.76
C GLY A 194 5.91 16.36 16.31
N VAL A 195 4.66 16.12 15.90
CA VAL A 195 4.22 16.34 14.50
C VAL A 195 4.43 17.77 13.99
N ASP A 196 4.23 18.78 14.85
CA ASP A 196 4.44 20.19 14.48
C ASP A 196 5.91 20.48 14.20
N GLU A 197 6.80 20.08 15.13
CA GLU A 197 8.25 20.20 14.98
C GLU A 197 8.75 19.43 13.75
N PHE A 198 8.18 18.25 13.50
CA PHE A 198 8.51 17.39 12.38
C PHE A 198 8.21 18.05 11.04
N LEU A 199 6.97 18.52 10.84
CA LEU A 199 6.55 19.19 9.60
C LEU A 199 7.32 20.49 9.38
N GLU A 200 7.45 21.33 10.41
CA GLU A 200 8.13 22.63 10.33
C GLU A 200 9.63 22.51 10.04
N THR A 201 10.28 21.46 10.56
CA THR A 201 11.70 21.23 10.31
C THR A 201 11.92 20.69 8.90
N LEU A 202 11.12 19.71 8.47
CA LEU A 202 11.36 18.99 7.23
C LEU A 202 10.83 19.70 5.99
N CYS A 203 9.86 20.61 6.10
CA CYS A 203 9.37 21.39 4.97
C CYS A 203 10.43 22.31 4.34
N GLN A 204 11.52 22.58 5.07
CA GLN A 204 12.67 23.32 4.56
C GLN A 204 13.57 22.48 3.65
N TYR A 205 13.47 21.15 3.72
CA TYR A 205 14.35 20.22 3.01
C TYR A 205 13.60 19.37 1.98
N TYR A 206 12.30 19.17 2.16
CA TYR A 206 11.48 18.25 1.37
C TYR A 206 10.24 18.94 0.79
N GLU A 207 9.84 18.50 -0.40
CA GLU A 207 8.46 18.59 -0.86
C GLU A 207 7.63 17.57 -0.06
N ILE A 208 6.87 18.05 0.93
CA ILE A 208 6.04 17.18 1.75
C ILE A 208 4.71 16.90 1.04
N VAL A 209 4.41 15.60 0.89
CA VAL A 209 3.15 15.09 0.33
C VAL A 209 2.46 14.26 1.39
N ILE A 210 1.30 14.71 1.87
CA ILE A 210 0.48 13.88 2.76
C ILE A 210 -0.36 12.96 1.87
N PHE A 211 -0.20 11.65 2.03
CA PHE A 211 -0.89 10.65 1.22
C PHE A 211 -1.69 9.73 2.14
N SER A 212 -2.98 10.02 2.27
CA SER A 212 -3.91 9.28 3.10
C SER A 212 -4.75 8.30 2.28
N GLN A 213 -5.14 7.18 2.91
CA GLN A 213 -6.11 6.25 2.34
C GLN A 213 -7.57 6.61 2.66
N ASN A 214 -7.80 7.74 3.32
CA ASN A 214 -9.12 8.24 3.70
C ASN A 214 -9.59 9.33 2.73
N TYR A 215 -10.91 9.51 2.61
CA TYR A 215 -11.51 10.58 1.80
C TYR A 215 -11.53 11.93 2.52
N GLY A 216 -11.43 11.95 3.85
CA GLY A 216 -11.52 13.15 4.69
C GLY A 216 -10.18 13.78 5.07
N ALA A 217 -9.09 13.43 4.39
CA ALA A 217 -7.75 13.83 4.78
C ALA A 217 -7.54 15.36 4.78
N GLU A 218 -8.11 16.05 3.79
CA GLU A 218 -7.92 17.50 3.60
C GLU A 218 -8.39 18.33 4.80
N GLU A 219 -9.56 17.99 5.38
CA GLU A 219 -10.10 18.69 6.56
C GLU A 219 -9.24 18.49 7.82
N ILE A 220 -8.63 17.31 7.94
CA ILE A 220 -7.76 16.96 9.06
C ILE A 220 -6.43 17.71 8.91
N VAL A 221 -5.83 17.65 7.71
CA VAL A 221 -4.56 18.31 7.39
C VAL A 221 -4.65 19.82 7.55
N GLN A 222 -5.75 20.45 7.10
CA GLN A 222 -5.95 21.89 7.24
C GLN A 222 -5.87 22.36 8.71
N LYS A 223 -6.26 21.52 9.66
CA LYS A 223 -6.15 21.80 11.11
C LYS A 223 -4.81 21.35 11.69
N LEU A 224 -4.22 20.30 11.14
CA LEU A 224 -2.94 19.75 11.58
C LEU A 224 -1.77 20.66 11.22
N ASP A 225 -1.77 21.19 10.00
CA ASP A 225 -0.69 21.96 9.38
C ASP A 225 -1.15 23.40 9.06
N PRO A 226 -1.29 24.27 10.08
CA PRO A 226 -1.68 25.66 9.88
C PRO A 226 -0.61 26.49 9.13
N LYS A 227 0.62 25.98 9.04
CA LYS A 227 1.75 26.63 8.36
C LYS A 227 1.86 26.24 6.89
N GLN A 228 1.02 25.31 6.41
CA GLN A 228 1.01 24.82 5.04
C GLN A 228 2.38 24.29 4.59
N CYS A 229 3.02 23.52 5.48
CA CYS A 229 4.25 22.78 5.22
C CYS A 229 4.05 21.69 4.16
N ALA A 230 2.89 21.06 4.11
CA ALA A 230 2.52 20.07 3.10
C ALA A 230 2.07 20.77 1.80
N LEU A 231 2.79 20.54 0.70
CA LEU A 231 2.48 21.13 -0.60
C LEU A 231 1.30 20.43 -1.28
N HIS A 232 1.17 19.12 -1.03
CA HIS A 232 0.19 18.27 -1.68
C HIS A 232 -0.49 17.35 -0.67
N ILE A 233 -1.80 17.18 -0.84
CA ILE A 233 -2.62 16.25 -0.08
C ILE A 233 -3.25 15.30 -1.10
N LEU A 234 -2.98 14.02 -0.93
CA LEU A 234 -3.53 12.92 -1.72
C LEU A 234 -4.44 12.10 -0.83
N SER A 235 -5.62 11.81 -1.32
CA SER A 235 -6.66 11.03 -0.63
C SER A 235 -6.78 9.65 -1.27
N ARG A 236 -7.75 8.85 -0.78
CA ARG A 236 -7.99 7.48 -1.26
C ARG A 236 -8.13 7.34 -2.78
N ASP A 237 -8.67 8.35 -3.45
CA ASP A 237 -8.85 8.36 -4.91
C ASP A 237 -7.52 8.30 -5.68
N ALA A 238 -6.42 8.74 -5.06
CA ALA A 238 -5.07 8.67 -5.63
C ALA A 238 -4.37 7.32 -5.39
N THR A 239 -4.98 6.41 -4.63
CA THR A 239 -4.41 5.07 -4.37
C THR A 239 -4.81 4.08 -5.47
N ARG A 240 -4.02 3.02 -5.61
CA ARG A 240 -4.32 1.87 -6.46
C ARG A 240 -4.88 0.73 -5.62
N TYR A 241 -6.01 0.15 -6.01
CA TYR A 241 -6.55 -1.02 -5.34
C TYR A 241 -5.93 -2.30 -5.90
N LEU A 242 -5.09 -2.97 -5.09
CA LEU A 242 -4.36 -4.17 -5.49
C LEU A 242 -4.47 -5.25 -4.40
N ASN A 243 -4.85 -6.46 -4.80
CA ASN A 243 -4.92 -7.64 -3.92
C ASN A 243 -5.74 -7.42 -2.62
N GLY A 244 -6.80 -6.62 -2.70
CA GLY A 244 -7.67 -6.36 -1.55
C GLY A 244 -7.23 -5.17 -0.68
N ALA A 245 -6.09 -4.54 -0.97
CA ALA A 245 -5.55 -3.41 -0.23
C ALA A 245 -5.42 -2.15 -1.11
N HIS A 246 -5.44 -0.98 -0.48
CA HIS A 246 -5.10 0.28 -1.14
C HIS A 246 -3.59 0.49 -1.07
N VAL A 247 -2.99 0.79 -2.22
CA VAL A 247 -1.55 0.93 -2.39
C VAL A 247 -1.23 2.32 -2.90
N LYS A 248 -0.22 2.92 -2.29
CA LYS A 248 0.35 4.22 -2.65
C LYS A 248 1.47 3.99 -3.66
N ASP A 249 1.09 3.94 -4.93
CA ASP A 249 2.06 3.75 -6.01
C ASP A 249 2.88 5.02 -6.23
N LEU A 250 4.12 5.01 -5.72
CA LEU A 250 5.02 6.16 -5.77
C LEU A 250 5.44 6.51 -7.20
N SER A 251 5.39 5.55 -8.14
CA SER A 251 5.72 5.80 -9.54
C SER A 251 4.75 6.79 -10.21
N SER A 252 3.54 6.92 -9.65
CA SER A 252 2.53 7.86 -10.13
C SER A 252 2.74 9.28 -9.59
N LEU A 253 3.69 9.52 -8.67
CA LEU A 253 3.97 10.85 -8.10
C LEU A 253 4.60 11.83 -9.10
N ASN A 254 5.05 11.39 -10.28
CA ASN A 254 5.73 12.25 -11.25
C ASN A 254 7.00 12.90 -10.66
N ARG A 255 7.79 12.10 -9.92
CA ARG A 255 9.03 12.48 -9.24
C ARG A 255 10.04 11.35 -9.40
N ASP A 256 11.32 11.68 -9.28
CA ASP A 256 12.38 10.66 -9.35
C ASP A 256 12.38 9.82 -8.06
N LEU A 257 12.10 8.52 -8.19
CA LEU A 257 12.07 7.58 -7.07
C LEU A 257 13.40 7.48 -6.31
N GLN A 258 14.53 7.88 -6.89
CA GLN A 258 15.80 7.96 -6.16
C GLN A 258 15.79 9.01 -5.05
N GLN A 259 14.90 10.01 -5.14
CA GLN A 259 14.77 11.14 -4.24
C GLN A 259 13.40 11.16 -3.51
N VAL A 260 12.67 10.04 -3.52
CA VAL A 260 11.38 9.89 -2.81
C VAL A 260 11.58 8.97 -1.61
N VAL A 261 11.02 9.35 -0.46
CA VAL A 261 10.91 8.49 0.71
C VAL A 261 9.48 8.52 1.25
N ILE A 262 8.93 7.36 1.64
CA ILE A 262 7.60 7.25 2.25
C ILE A 262 7.72 6.81 3.72
N LEU A 263 7.00 7.49 4.61
CA LEU A 263 6.78 7.07 6.00
C LEU A 263 5.33 6.64 6.14
N ASP A 264 5.15 5.39 6.55
CA ASP A 264 3.84 4.74 6.62
C ASP A 264 3.92 3.57 7.60
N ASP A 265 2.86 3.36 8.36
CA ASP A 265 2.77 2.29 9.36
C ASP A 265 2.25 0.97 8.77
N ASP A 266 1.60 1.00 7.59
CA ASP A 266 1.06 -0.17 6.90
C ASP A 266 1.97 -0.64 5.74
N PRO A 267 2.63 -1.81 5.87
CA PRO A 267 3.42 -2.39 4.78
C PRO A 267 2.66 -2.65 3.47
N ALA A 268 1.34 -2.84 3.53
CA ALA A 268 0.54 -3.04 2.32
C ALA A 268 0.43 -1.75 1.50
N ALA A 269 0.54 -0.57 2.14
CA ALA A 269 0.42 0.73 1.48
C ALA A 269 1.59 1.00 0.53
N TYR A 270 2.80 0.56 0.85
CA TYR A 270 4.01 0.77 0.03
C TYR A 270 4.55 -0.52 -0.61
N GLN A 271 3.72 -1.56 -0.74
CA GLN A 271 4.15 -2.87 -1.24
C GLN A 271 4.76 -2.85 -2.65
N LEU A 272 4.50 -1.80 -3.46
CA LEU A 272 5.08 -1.64 -4.79
C LEU A 272 6.49 -1.02 -4.78
N GLN A 273 6.86 -0.29 -3.73
CA GLN A 273 8.17 0.37 -3.58
C GLN A 273 8.70 0.26 -2.13
N PRO A 274 8.88 -0.95 -1.58
CA PRO A 274 9.38 -1.14 -0.21
C PRO A 274 10.81 -0.63 0.00
N GLU A 275 11.57 -0.43 -1.08
CA GLU A 275 12.90 0.18 -1.08
C GLU A 275 12.91 1.67 -0.68
N ASN A 276 11.81 2.36 -0.93
CA ASN A 276 11.60 3.77 -0.61
C ASN A 276 10.96 3.99 0.78
N ALA A 277 10.58 2.92 1.48
CA ALA A 277 9.80 3.01 2.70
C ALA A 277 10.66 3.03 3.97
N ILE A 278 10.26 3.89 4.90
CA ILE A 278 10.67 3.86 6.30
C ILE A 278 9.42 3.47 7.10
N PRO A 279 9.29 2.20 7.50
CA PRO A 279 8.18 1.76 8.34
C PRO A 279 8.23 2.50 9.67
N VAL A 280 7.09 3.04 10.09
CA VAL A 280 6.95 3.68 11.40
C VAL A 280 6.04 2.87 12.30
N LYS A 281 6.27 2.96 13.61
CA LYS A 281 5.34 2.34 14.56
C LYS A 281 3.95 2.99 14.46
N PRO A 282 2.86 2.20 14.31
CA PRO A 282 1.51 2.74 14.33
C PRO A 282 1.19 3.46 15.65
N PHE A 283 0.68 4.67 15.56
CA PHE A 283 0.27 5.52 16.67
C PHE A 283 -1.17 5.20 17.09
N THR A 284 -1.36 4.04 17.70
CA THR A 284 -2.71 3.51 18.03
C THR A 284 -3.32 4.10 19.31
N ASN A 285 -2.55 4.86 20.09
CA ASN A 285 -3.00 5.43 21.36
C ASN A 285 -2.85 6.95 21.34
N GLY A 286 -3.92 7.66 21.01
CA GLY A 286 -3.96 9.13 20.97
C GLY A 286 -3.67 9.85 22.30
N ARG A 287 -3.51 9.11 23.41
CA ARG A 287 -3.12 9.66 24.73
C ARG A 287 -1.66 9.43 25.08
N ASP A 288 -0.93 8.68 24.27
CA ASP A 288 0.50 8.48 24.46
C ASP A 288 1.24 9.79 24.19
N ARG A 289 1.87 10.33 25.23
CA ARG A 289 2.67 11.57 25.17
C ARG A 289 4.17 11.30 25.22
N ASP A 290 4.53 10.04 25.46
CA ASP A 290 5.92 9.58 25.51
C ASP A 290 6.36 9.00 24.14
N ASP A 291 5.46 8.95 23.15
CA ASP A 291 5.83 8.67 21.75
C ASP A 291 6.83 9.72 21.24
N HIS A 292 7.95 9.25 20.73
CA HIS A 292 9.05 10.07 20.20
C HIS A 292 9.42 9.69 18.76
N GLU A 293 8.64 8.82 18.11
CA GLU A 293 8.96 8.22 16.81
C GLU A 293 9.27 9.29 15.75
N LEU A 294 8.38 10.28 15.59
CA LEU A 294 8.56 11.35 14.60
C LEU A 294 9.80 12.20 14.93
N LYS A 295 9.96 12.55 16.21
CA LYS A 295 11.07 13.40 16.66
C LYS A 295 12.42 12.73 16.42
N ASP A 296 12.51 11.44 16.71
CA ASP A 296 13.74 10.68 16.59
C ASP A 296 14.13 10.43 15.12
N LEU A 297 13.17 10.49 14.18
CA LEU A 297 13.43 10.40 12.74
C LEU A 297 13.94 11.71 12.10
N ILE A 298 13.68 12.87 12.71
CA ILE A 298 14.09 14.19 12.17
C ILE A 298 15.58 14.24 11.81
N PRO A 299 16.53 13.83 12.69
CA PRO A 299 17.96 13.93 12.40
C PRO A 299 18.37 13.12 11.19
N PHE A 300 17.79 11.92 11.00
CA PHE A 300 18.06 11.06 9.86
C PHE A 300 17.53 11.69 8.57
N LEU A 301 16.26 12.05 8.53
CA LEU A 301 15.64 12.64 7.34
C LEU A 301 16.32 13.95 6.93
N LYS A 302 16.71 14.78 7.90
CA LYS A 302 17.47 16.00 7.63
C LYS A 302 18.84 15.70 7.03
N ALA A 303 19.56 14.71 7.55
CA ALA A 303 20.87 14.30 7.00
C ALA A 303 20.73 13.74 5.59
N LEU A 304 19.72 12.89 5.35
CA LEU A 304 19.43 12.29 4.06
C LEU A 304 19.25 13.33 2.94
N ALA A 305 18.50 14.40 3.21
CA ALA A 305 18.34 15.52 2.26
C ALA A 305 19.57 16.43 2.17
N SER A 306 20.27 16.67 3.28
CA SER A 306 21.37 17.65 3.33
C SER A 306 22.67 17.13 2.70
N GLU A 307 22.92 15.82 2.74
CA GLU A 307 24.17 15.20 2.30
C GLU A 307 24.26 14.97 0.78
N ARG A 308 23.32 15.51 -0.01
CA ARG A 308 23.25 15.36 -1.48
C ARG A 308 23.36 13.89 -1.91
N VAL A 309 22.67 13.01 -1.20
CA VAL A 309 22.64 11.58 -1.51
C VAL A 309 21.97 11.41 -2.88
N PRO A 310 22.60 10.74 -3.87
CA PRO A 310 22.03 10.59 -5.20
C PRO A 310 20.83 9.64 -5.23
N ASP A 311 20.83 8.62 -4.36
CA ASP A 311 19.74 7.64 -4.25
C ASP A 311 19.50 7.28 -2.78
N PHE A 312 18.36 7.71 -2.24
CA PHE A 312 17.98 7.49 -0.84
C PHE A 312 17.83 6.01 -0.49
N ARG A 313 17.47 5.17 -1.47
CA ARG A 313 17.21 3.75 -1.27
C ARG A 313 18.48 3.01 -0.83
N ASN A 314 19.63 3.46 -1.30
CA ASN A 314 20.93 2.90 -0.89
C ASN A 314 21.19 3.16 0.59
N VAL A 315 20.98 4.39 1.05
CA VAL A 315 21.22 4.78 2.45
C VAL A 315 20.21 4.11 3.37
N ILE A 316 18.92 4.10 3.01
CA ILE A 316 17.88 3.39 3.77
C ILE A 316 18.18 1.89 3.82
N GLY A 317 18.70 1.34 2.71
CA GLY A 317 19.14 -0.05 2.59
C GLY A 317 20.19 -0.47 3.61
N GLU A 318 21.07 0.44 4.04
CA GLU A 318 22.10 0.16 5.06
C GLU A 318 21.52 -0.10 6.46
N PHE A 319 20.25 0.29 6.70
CA PHE A 319 19.58 0.11 7.99
C PHE A 319 18.60 -1.07 8.01
N ARG A 320 18.50 -1.81 6.90
CA ARG A 320 17.69 -3.04 6.81
C ARG A 320 18.28 -4.12 7.70
N ASP A 321 17.39 -4.85 8.37
CA ASP A 321 17.73 -6.08 9.07
C ASP A 321 18.05 -7.21 8.06
N GLU A 322 18.48 -8.36 8.56
CA GLU A 322 18.83 -9.53 7.73
C GLU A 322 17.65 -10.03 6.87
N ASP A 323 16.41 -9.80 7.33
CA ASP A 323 15.19 -10.12 6.60
C ASP A 323 14.77 -9.05 5.59
N GLY A 324 15.59 -8.00 5.43
CA GLY A 324 15.38 -6.92 4.46
C GLY A 324 14.40 -5.84 4.93
N VAL A 325 13.87 -5.91 6.16
CA VAL A 325 12.93 -4.93 6.70
C VAL A 325 13.68 -3.85 7.48
N VAL A 326 13.28 -2.60 7.34
CA VAL A 326 13.82 -1.50 8.15
C VAL A 326 13.04 -1.42 9.46
N ARG A 327 13.74 -1.58 10.59
CA ARG A 327 13.20 -1.40 11.94
C ARG A 327 14.13 -0.54 12.78
N ASP A 328 13.56 0.21 13.74
CA ASP A 328 14.28 1.04 14.72
C ASP A 328 15.32 1.97 14.07
N LEU A 329 14.99 2.52 12.89
CA LEU A 329 15.92 3.27 12.06
C LEU A 329 16.52 4.46 12.80
N ALA A 330 15.69 5.20 13.54
CA ALA A 330 16.13 6.35 14.32
C ALA A 330 17.17 5.96 15.38
N SER A 331 16.93 4.89 16.12
CA SER A 331 17.87 4.39 17.13
C SER A 331 19.18 3.89 16.52
N LYS A 332 19.11 3.13 15.41
CA LYS A 332 20.29 2.67 14.67
C LYS A 332 21.12 3.83 14.14
N TYR A 333 20.46 4.84 13.56
CA TYR A 333 21.12 6.04 13.08
C TYR A 333 21.81 6.82 14.22
N GLY A 334 21.11 7.05 15.33
CA GLY A 334 21.68 7.71 16.50
C GLY A 334 22.90 6.98 17.05
N ALA A 335 22.85 5.65 17.15
CA ALA A 335 23.99 4.83 17.56
C ALA A 335 25.18 4.96 16.60
N ARG A 336 24.92 4.95 15.27
CA ARG A 336 25.96 5.10 14.24
C ARG A 336 26.63 6.47 14.31
N VAL A 337 25.86 7.55 14.45
CA VAL A 337 26.41 8.91 14.62
C VAL A 337 27.28 8.98 15.86
N HIS A 338 26.81 8.45 17.00
CA HIS A 338 27.57 8.44 18.24
C HIS A 338 28.90 7.66 18.11
N GLN A 339 28.88 6.50 17.43
CA GLN A 339 30.10 5.73 17.17
C GLN A 339 31.12 6.50 16.32
N LEU A 340 30.66 7.18 15.26
CA LEU A 340 31.52 8.01 14.41
C LEU A 340 32.14 9.17 15.18
N GLU A 341 31.39 9.81 16.08
CA GLU A 341 31.90 10.88 16.94
C GLU A 341 32.98 10.38 17.91
N MET A 342 32.75 9.24 18.56
CA MET A 342 33.71 8.62 19.47
C MET A 342 35.00 8.23 18.73
N GLN A 343 34.91 7.70 17.51
CA GLN A 343 36.08 7.40 16.67
C GLN A 343 36.85 8.67 16.30
N LYS A 344 36.17 9.75 15.88
CA LYS A 344 36.80 11.04 15.58
C LYS A 344 37.52 11.61 16.81
N GLN A 345 36.93 11.50 18.00
CA GLN A 345 37.57 11.94 19.25
C GLN A 345 38.82 11.11 19.59
N GLN A 346 38.77 9.79 19.42
CA GLN A 346 39.94 8.92 19.62
C GLN A 346 41.06 9.23 18.63
N GLN A 347 40.73 9.49 17.35
CA GLN A 347 41.72 9.89 16.35
C GLN A 347 42.36 11.23 16.69
N LYS A 348 41.58 12.22 17.13
CA LYS A 348 42.13 13.52 17.61
C LYS A 348 43.09 13.33 18.79
N LYS A 349 42.73 12.49 19.77
CA LYS A 349 43.60 12.16 20.92
C LYS A 349 44.89 11.45 20.48
N LYS A 350 44.80 10.50 19.54
CA LYS A 350 45.98 9.81 18.97
C LYS A 350 46.88 10.75 18.17
N GLY A 351 46.31 11.65 17.37
CA GLY A 351 47.06 12.63 16.59
C GLY A 351 47.82 13.65 17.46
N PHE A 352 47.24 14.07 18.58
CA PHE A 352 47.89 14.99 19.51
C PHE A 352 48.97 14.29 20.38
N GLY A 353 48.70 13.07 20.87
CA GLY A 353 49.65 12.28 21.66
C GLY A 353 50.87 11.80 20.86
N GLY A 354 50.71 11.47 19.58
CA GLY A 354 51.82 11.10 18.68
C GLY A 354 52.78 12.27 18.41
N PHE A 355 52.26 13.49 18.28
CA PHE A 355 53.07 14.69 18.03
C PHE A 355 53.91 15.11 19.25
N VAL A 356 53.37 14.94 20.46
CA VAL A 356 54.09 15.21 21.72
C VAL A 356 55.16 14.16 21.99
N ARG A 357 54.89 12.87 21.71
CA ARG A 357 55.87 11.79 21.90
C ARG A 357 57.01 11.81 20.86
N GLY A 358 56.73 12.23 19.63
CA GLY A 358 57.74 12.39 18.58
C GLY A 358 58.71 13.56 18.80
N ARG A 359 58.30 14.60 19.54
CA ARG A 359 59.13 15.80 19.79
C ARG A 359 60.00 15.72 21.05
N LEU A 360 59.73 14.76 21.94
CA LEU A 360 60.48 14.54 23.19
C LEU A 360 61.63 13.51 23.06
N SER A 361 61.85 12.93 21.87
CA SER A 361 62.88 11.89 21.63
C SER A 361 64.19 12.38 20.99
N HIS A 362 64.35 13.68 20.74
CA HIS A 362 65.63 14.27 20.34
C HIS A 362 66.26 15.06 21.49
N HIS A 363 66.93 14.36 22.40
CA HIS A 363 67.93 14.95 23.29
C HIS A 363 69.32 14.66 22.71
N PRO A 364 70.13 15.66 22.33
CA PRO A 364 71.51 15.42 21.92
C PRO A 364 72.32 15.05 23.17
N SER A 365 73.02 13.91 23.12
CA SER A 365 73.95 13.47 24.15
C SER A 365 75.22 14.33 24.11
N SER A 366 75.47 15.09 25.17
CA SER A 366 76.73 15.82 25.36
C SER A 366 77.85 14.86 25.78
N SER A 367 78.93 14.89 25.01
CA SER A 367 80.21 14.23 25.29
C SER A 367 80.88 14.84 26.51
N GLN A 368 80.99 14.08 27.62
CA GLN A 368 81.94 14.38 28.68
C GLN A 368 83.34 13.93 28.26
N GLY A 369 84.27 14.89 28.18
CA GLY A 369 85.69 14.65 28.09
C GLY A 369 86.23 14.21 29.45
N GLY A 370 86.84 13.02 29.49
CA GLY A 370 87.62 12.54 30.62
C GLY A 370 89.04 13.10 30.58
N VAL A 371 89.53 13.56 31.73
CA VAL A 371 90.95 13.79 32.01
C VAL A 371 91.28 13.11 33.34
N ALA A 372 92.45 12.46 33.38
CA ALA A 372 93.06 11.64 34.43
C ALA A 372 93.05 12.26 35.85
N ALA A 373 93.25 11.53 36.97
CA ALA A 373 94.35 10.63 37.29
C ALA A 373 94.18 9.98 38.69
N GLY A 374 94.79 8.79 38.87
CA GLY A 374 95.29 8.18 40.12
C GLY A 374 94.25 7.59 41.08
N GLY A 375 94.35 6.40 41.65
CA GLY A 375 95.34 5.31 41.67
C GLY A 375 94.95 4.34 42.80
N ILE A 376 95.45 3.08 42.72
CA ILE A 376 95.80 2.18 43.87
C ILE A 376 94.62 1.76 44.78
N SER A 377 94.33 0.50 45.14
CA SER A 377 94.94 -0.83 45.05
C SER A 377 93.92 -1.85 45.57
N GLY A 378 94.05 -3.12 45.15
CA GLY A 378 93.75 -4.29 46.01
C GLY A 378 92.28 -4.75 46.07
N GLY A 379 91.98 -5.87 45.40
CA GLY A 379 90.80 -6.69 45.69
C GLY A 379 90.96 -7.49 47.00
N PRO A 380 90.40 -8.71 47.12
CA PRO A 380 89.40 -9.34 46.26
C PRO A 380 88.29 -10.13 47.02
N HIS A 381 87.38 -10.72 46.23
CA HIS A 381 86.60 -11.95 46.49
C HIS A 381 85.54 -11.88 47.60
N VAL A 382 84.27 -12.26 47.37
CA VAL A 382 83.65 -13.22 46.44
C VAL A 382 82.35 -12.65 45.88
#